data_AF-A0A182WJJ7-F1
#
_entry.id   AF-A0A182WJJ7-F1
#
_cell.length_a   1.000
_cell.length_b   1.000
_cell.length_c   1.000
_cell.angle_alpha   90.00
_cell.angle_beta   90.00
_cell.angle_gamma   90.00
#
_symmetry.space_group_name_H-M   'P 1'
#
loop_
_entity.id
_entity.type
_entity.pdbx_description
1 polymer ?
#
loop_
_entity_poly.entity_id
_entity_poly.type
_entity_poly.pdbx_seq_one_letter_code
_entity_poly.pdbx_strand_id
1 'polypeptide(L)'
;MERYLRFYIKFQGYMIGAFTVLFSVLITCVIFEANDMYYPMELFYNYRFMGSTAVVLGVFWFIAGVAFLYGVHQEIKQCLLPFALLYLLDLCMLAIRDIMMVWHDRRWYSMVFVNMPSFLAVLYITCYLFMTLIALARLFTAEPKPQTGDNFVRFNNGITNPALEEEAALVAE
;
A
#
# COMPACT_ATOMS: atom_id res chain seq x y z
N MET A 1 -20.19 9.57 -0.31
CA MET A 1 -19.12 10.58 -0.09
C MET A 1 -19.15 11.59 -1.24
N GLU A 2 -18.83 12.87 -1.04
CA GLU A 2 -18.75 13.82 -2.17
C GLU A 2 -17.74 13.33 -3.21
N ARG A 3 -18.08 13.40 -4.50
CA ARG A 3 -17.27 12.90 -5.63
C ARG A 3 -15.84 13.44 -5.62
N TYR A 4 -15.67 14.68 -5.14
CA TYR A 4 -14.38 15.33 -4.96
C TYR A 4 -13.51 14.66 -3.88
N LEU A 5 -14.10 14.23 -2.76
CA LEU A 5 -13.35 13.64 -1.64
C LEU A 5 -12.83 12.24 -2.01
N ARG A 6 -13.64 11.45 -2.74
CA ARG A 6 -13.22 10.17 -3.33
C ARG A 6 -12.04 10.35 -4.29
N PHE A 7 -12.11 11.36 -5.17
CA PHE A 7 -11.04 11.66 -6.11
C PHE A 7 -9.75 12.04 -5.37
N TYR A 8 -9.85 12.90 -4.36
CA TYR A 8 -8.72 13.35 -3.55
C TYR A 8 -8.02 12.18 -2.83
N ILE A 9 -8.76 11.31 -2.15
CA ILE A 9 -8.17 10.16 -1.44
C ILE A 9 -7.45 9.22 -2.41
N LYS A 10 -8.06 8.93 -3.57
CA LYS A 10 -7.42 8.10 -4.58
C LYS A 10 -6.16 8.75 -5.15
N PHE A 11 -6.20 10.05 -5.41
CA PHE A 11 -5.04 10.81 -5.87
C PHE A 11 -3.88 10.69 -4.87
N GLN A 12 -4.14 10.86 -3.57
CA GLN A 12 -3.13 10.66 -2.54
C GLN A 12 -2.56 9.24 -2.53
N GLY A 13 -3.42 8.22 -2.68
CA GLY A 13 -2.97 6.84 -2.86
C GLY A 13 -2.06 6.65 -4.07
N TYR A 14 -2.42 7.19 -5.24
CA TYR A 14 -1.58 7.14 -6.43
C TYR A 14 -0.25 7.85 -6.24
N MET A 15 -0.23 9.02 -5.60
CA MET A 15 0.98 9.77 -5.32
C MET A 15 1.92 8.97 -4.41
N ILE A 16 1.42 8.40 -3.31
CA ILE A 16 2.22 7.55 -2.42
C ILE A 16 2.77 6.35 -3.18
N GLY A 17 1.94 5.65 -3.95
CA GLY A 17 2.39 4.49 -4.71
C GLY A 17 3.45 4.83 -5.77
N ALA A 18 3.23 5.90 -6.54
CA ALA A 18 4.14 6.34 -7.59
C ALA A 18 5.49 6.79 -7.00
N PHE A 19 5.47 7.59 -5.93
CA PHE A 19 6.70 7.98 -5.24
C PHE A 19 7.41 6.79 -4.62
N THR A 20 6.69 5.82 -4.03
CA THR A 20 7.32 4.62 -3.48
C THR A 20 8.06 3.85 -4.56
N VAL A 21 7.42 3.62 -5.72
CA VAL A 21 8.06 2.93 -6.85
C VAL A 21 9.30 3.70 -7.33
N LEU A 22 9.16 5.01 -7.56
CA LEU A 22 10.26 5.87 -7.99
C LEU A 22 11.44 5.82 -6.99
N PHE A 23 11.18 6.10 -5.71
CA PHE A 23 12.22 6.15 -4.68
C PHE A 23 12.81 4.76 -4.39
N SER A 24 12.03 3.68 -4.49
CA SER A 24 12.57 2.33 -4.34
C SER A 24 13.67 2.04 -5.36
N VAL A 25 13.51 2.49 -6.61
CA VAL A 25 14.54 2.33 -7.65
C VAL A 25 15.70 3.29 -7.40
N LEU A 26 15.42 4.59 -7.26
CA LEU A 26 16.46 5.62 -7.14
C LEU A 26 17.35 5.41 -5.91
N ILE A 27 16.74 5.20 -4.73
CA ILE A 27 17.49 5.02 -3.48
C ILE A 27 18.30 3.73 -3.54
N THR A 28 17.74 2.65 -4.11
CA THR A 28 18.48 1.38 -4.24
C THR A 28 19.69 1.54 -5.16
N CYS A 29 19.56 2.23 -6.29
CA CYS A 29 20.68 2.52 -7.18
C CYS A 29 21.77 3.35 -6.47
N VAL A 30 21.37 4.41 -5.76
CA VAL A 30 22.32 5.26 -5.02
C VAL A 30 23.05 4.48 -3.93
N ILE A 31 22.34 3.64 -3.16
CA ILE A 31 22.97 2.81 -2.13
C ILE A 31 23.91 1.78 -2.76
N PHE A 32 23.52 1.17 -3.88
CA PHE A 32 24.32 0.18 -4.58
C PHE A 32 25.62 0.77 -5.14
N GLU A 33 25.58 2.00 -5.67
CA GLU A 33 26.77 2.68 -6.18
C GLU A 33 27.68 3.18 -5.05
N ALA A 34 27.10 3.62 -3.93
CA ALA A 34 27.84 4.20 -2.82
C ALA A 34 28.48 3.17 -1.86
N ASN A 35 28.13 1.88 -1.96
CA ASN A 35 28.56 0.87 -0.99
C ASN A 35 28.99 -0.43 -1.67
N ASP A 36 29.97 -1.10 -1.10
CA ASP A 36 30.35 -2.44 -1.53
C ASP A 36 29.24 -3.47 -1.28
N MET A 37 29.12 -4.44 -2.19
CA MET A 37 28.17 -5.56 -2.06
C MET A 37 28.45 -6.44 -0.84
N TYR A 38 29.73 -6.60 -0.48
CA TYR A 38 30.14 -7.41 0.66
C TYR A 38 30.05 -6.61 1.95
N TYR A 39 29.40 -7.20 2.96
CA TYR A 39 29.15 -6.53 4.22
C TYR A 39 30.37 -6.63 5.14
N PRO A 40 31.05 -5.52 5.49
CA PRO A 40 32.16 -5.54 6.43
C PRO A 40 31.62 -5.77 7.85
N MET A 41 32.15 -6.76 8.57
CA MET A 41 31.69 -7.10 9.92
C MET A 41 31.80 -5.93 10.91
N GLU A 42 32.75 -5.01 10.69
CA GLU A 42 32.95 -3.80 11.50
C GLU A 42 31.79 -2.79 11.40
N LEU A 43 30.94 -2.91 10.38
CA LEU A 43 29.85 -1.98 10.08
C LEU A 43 28.47 -2.60 10.35
N PHE A 44 28.36 -3.70 11.10
CA PHE A 44 27.12 -4.50 11.31
C PHE A 44 25.91 -3.73 11.86
N TYR A 45 26.13 -2.52 12.40
CA TYR A 45 25.06 -1.65 12.85
C TYR A 45 24.25 -0.99 11.71
N ASN A 46 24.71 -0.99 10.45
CA ASN A 46 24.10 -0.25 9.31
C ASN A 46 23.42 -1.15 8.26
N TYR A 47 22.95 -2.32 8.67
CA TYR A 47 22.46 -3.40 7.80
C TYR A 47 21.33 -3.04 6.83
N ARG A 48 20.60 -1.94 7.08
CA ARG A 48 19.52 -1.46 6.22
C ARG A 48 20.01 -0.64 5.01
N PHE A 49 21.14 0.05 5.16
CA PHE A 49 21.62 1.04 4.18
C PHE A 49 22.92 0.59 3.49
N MET A 50 23.29 -0.68 3.62
CA MET A 50 24.60 -1.15 3.16
C MET A 50 24.56 -2.61 2.75
N GLY A 51 25.42 -2.98 1.79
CA GLY A 51 25.53 -4.35 1.29
C GLY A 51 24.34 -4.81 0.45
N SER A 52 24.28 -6.11 0.19
CA SER A 52 23.23 -6.74 -0.63
C SER A 52 21.82 -6.65 -0.03
N THR A 53 21.69 -6.43 1.28
CA THR A 53 20.40 -6.32 1.98
C THR A 53 19.60 -5.10 1.54
N ALA A 54 20.25 -3.97 1.23
CA ALA A 54 19.59 -2.78 0.74
C ALA A 54 18.94 -3.01 -0.64
N VAL A 55 19.60 -3.79 -1.51
CA VAL A 55 19.06 -4.16 -2.83
C VAL A 55 17.83 -5.06 -2.67
N VAL A 56 17.93 -6.08 -1.81
CA VAL A 56 16.81 -6.99 -1.53
C VAL A 56 15.61 -6.21 -0.98
N LEU A 57 15.83 -5.32 -0.01
CA LEU A 57 14.79 -4.46 0.55
C LEU A 57 14.19 -3.52 -0.50
N GLY A 58 15.03 -2.97 -1.39
CA GLY A 58 14.60 -2.17 -2.54
C GLY A 58 13.65 -2.91 -3.47
N VAL A 59 13.94 -4.17 -3.81
CA VAL A 59 13.06 -5.02 -4.62
C VAL A 59 11.73 -5.28 -3.92
N PHE A 60 11.75 -5.58 -2.60
CA PHE A 60 10.51 -5.74 -1.85
C PHE A 60 9.66 -4.47 -1.85
N TRP A 61 10.28 -3.29 -1.69
CA TRP A 61 9.59 -2.01 -1.76
C TRP A 61 9.02 -1.72 -3.16
N PHE A 62 9.74 -2.09 -4.22
CA PHE A 62 9.25 -1.99 -5.59
C PHE A 62 8.00 -2.85 -5.80
N ILE A 63 8.06 -4.13 -5.42
CA ILE A 63 6.93 -5.06 -5.55
C ILE A 63 5.74 -4.57 -4.71
N ALA A 64 5.97 -4.14 -3.47
CA ALA A 64 4.93 -3.60 -2.61
C ALA A 64 4.31 -2.31 -3.19
N GLY A 65 5.11 -1.42 -3.77
CA GLY A 65 4.64 -0.20 -4.43
C GLY A 65 3.78 -0.49 -5.67
N VAL A 66 4.20 -1.44 -6.51
CA VAL A 66 3.42 -1.87 -7.68
C VAL A 66 2.11 -2.54 -7.25
N ALA A 67 2.16 -3.44 -6.26
CA ALA A 67 0.97 -4.08 -5.71
C ALA A 67 0.01 -3.04 -5.10
N PHE A 68 0.54 -2.02 -4.41
CA PHE A 68 -0.25 -0.94 -3.85
C PHE A 68 -0.94 -0.11 -4.94
N LEU A 69 -0.22 0.29 -5.99
CA LEU A 69 -0.79 1.01 -7.14
C LEU A 69 -1.89 0.20 -7.82
N TYR A 70 -1.66 -1.09 -8.02
CA TYR A 70 -2.67 -2.01 -8.56
C TYR A 70 -3.89 -2.08 -7.64
N GLY A 71 -3.68 -2.16 -6.33
CA GLY A 71 -4.73 -2.13 -5.32
C GLY A 71 -5.58 -0.85 -5.35
N VAL A 72 -4.94 0.31 -5.52
CA VAL A 72 -5.63 1.60 -5.67
C VAL A 72 -6.44 1.66 -6.96
N HIS A 73 -5.90 1.11 -8.06
CA HIS A 73 -6.56 1.11 -9.36
C HIS A 73 -7.79 0.19 -9.41
N GLN A 74 -7.65 -1.02 -8.88
CA GLN A 74 -8.72 -2.03 -8.85
C GLN A 74 -9.62 -1.92 -7.62
N GLU A 75 -9.35 -0.98 -6.70
CA GLU A 75 -10.07 -0.83 -5.43
C GLU A 75 -10.03 -2.10 -4.55
N ILE A 76 -8.92 -2.86 -4.58
CA ILE A 76 -8.77 -4.12 -3.85
C ILE A 76 -8.04 -3.87 -2.52
N LYS A 77 -8.76 -3.98 -1.40
CA LYS A 77 -8.21 -3.77 -0.04
C LYS A 77 -7.01 -4.67 0.31
N GLN A 78 -7.01 -5.90 -0.17
CA GLN A 78 -5.97 -6.90 0.17
C GLN A 78 -4.59 -6.48 -0.34
N CYS A 79 -4.53 -5.75 -1.45
CA CYS A 79 -3.30 -5.26 -2.05
C CYS A 79 -2.67 -4.09 -1.25
N LEU A 80 -3.37 -3.51 -0.27
CA LEU A 80 -2.85 -2.45 0.59
C LEU A 80 -2.05 -3.00 1.78
N LEU A 81 -2.37 -4.22 2.19
CA LEU A 81 -1.78 -4.91 3.33
C LEU A 81 -0.26 -5.15 3.17
N PRO A 82 0.27 -5.67 2.04
CA PRO A 82 1.72 -5.90 1.92
C PRO A 82 2.53 -4.60 2.07
N PHE A 83 1.99 -3.47 1.59
CA PHE A 83 2.63 -2.16 1.76
C PHE A 83 2.69 -1.74 3.23
N ALA A 84 1.58 -1.88 3.97
CA ALA A 84 1.51 -1.53 5.38
C ALA A 84 2.43 -2.42 6.24
N LEU A 85 2.45 -3.73 5.98
CA LEU A 85 3.32 -4.67 6.69
C LEU A 85 4.80 -4.39 6.42
N LEU A 86 5.17 -4.15 5.17
CA LEU A 86 6.55 -3.85 4.81
C LEU A 86 7.01 -2.57 5.49
N TYR A 87 6.16 -1.53 5.53
CA TYR A 87 6.46 -0.29 6.25
C TYR A 87 6.69 -0.52 7.76
N LEU A 88 5.85 -1.32 8.42
CA LEU A 88 6.04 -1.63 9.85
C LEU A 88 7.32 -2.41 10.11
N LEU A 89 7.59 -3.44 9.32
CA LEU A 89 8.81 -4.25 9.41
C LEU A 89 10.04 -3.35 9.24
N ASP A 90 9.99 -2.47 8.26
CA ASP A 90 11.03 -1.52 7.93
C ASP A 90 11.27 -0.51 9.08
N LEU A 91 10.21 -0.05 9.74
CA LEU A 91 10.27 0.80 10.94
C LEU A 91 10.85 0.06 12.15
N CYS A 92 10.49 -1.22 12.35
CA CYS A 92 11.09 -2.08 13.37
C CYS A 92 12.58 -2.30 13.13
N MET A 93 12.98 -2.55 11.88
CA MET A 93 14.39 -2.65 11.51
C MET A 93 15.14 -1.34 11.82
N LEU A 94 14.53 -0.20 11.51
CA LEU A 94 15.10 1.10 11.82
C LEU A 94 15.31 1.27 13.33
N ALA A 95 14.36 0.84 14.17
CA ALA A 95 14.50 0.87 15.61
C ALA A 95 15.64 -0.04 16.11
N ILE A 96 15.74 -1.27 15.61
CA ILE A 96 16.84 -2.19 15.93
C ILE A 96 18.19 -1.59 15.53
N ARG A 97 18.26 -0.95 14.36
CA ARG A 97 19.46 -0.27 13.86
C ARG A 97 19.91 0.82 14.83
N ASP A 98 18.98 1.66 15.29
CA ASP A 98 19.29 2.72 16.26
C ASP A 98 19.77 2.16 17.61
N ILE A 99 19.17 1.07 18.09
CA ILE A 99 19.65 0.37 19.31
C ILE A 99 21.09 -0.12 19.11
N MET A 100 21.40 -0.74 17.97
CA MET A 100 22.76 -1.19 17.66
C MET A 100 23.76 -0.04 17.56
N MET A 101 23.35 1.10 17.00
CA MET A 101 24.19 2.30 16.94
C MET A 101 24.48 2.88 18.32
N VAL A 102 23.52 2.84 19.24
CA VAL A 102 23.72 3.26 20.63
C VAL A 102 24.73 2.36 21.32
N TRP A 103 24.65 1.04 21.09
CA TRP A 103 25.60 0.09 21.68
C TRP A 103 27.04 0.27 21.18
N HIS A 104 27.22 0.77 19.94
CA HIS A 104 28.53 1.05 19.36
C HIS A 104 29.00 2.50 19.55
N ASP A 105 28.42 3.24 20.50
CA ASP A 105 28.75 4.64 20.82
C ASP A 105 28.79 5.58 19.59
N ARG A 106 27.90 5.34 18.61
CA ARG A 106 27.81 6.21 17.43
C ARG A 106 27.12 7.52 17.78
N ARG A 107 27.40 8.55 16.97
CA ARG A 107 26.92 9.92 17.24
C ARG A 107 25.39 10.00 17.14
N TRP A 108 24.77 10.64 18.13
CA TRP A 108 23.33 10.76 18.28
C TRP A 108 22.59 11.36 17.07
N TYR A 109 23.22 12.29 16.33
CA TYR A 109 22.61 12.90 15.14
C TYR A 109 22.47 11.94 13.95
N SER A 110 23.15 10.79 13.96
CA SER A 110 23.01 9.76 12.92
C SER A 110 21.87 8.77 13.18
N MET A 111 21.33 8.79 14.41
CA MET A 111 20.20 7.95 14.83
C MET A 111 18.89 8.66 14.52
N VAL A 112 17.90 7.94 14.04
CA VAL A 112 16.65 8.52 13.56
C VAL A 112 15.65 8.77 14.68
N PHE A 113 15.58 7.88 15.68
CA PHE A 113 14.67 8.00 16.82
C PHE A 113 15.23 8.89 17.94
N VAL A 114 16.55 9.09 17.99
CA VAL A 114 17.20 9.96 18.97
C VAL A 114 17.31 11.40 18.45
N ASN A 115 17.54 11.58 17.15
CA ASN A 115 17.59 12.90 16.54
C ASN A 115 16.18 13.48 16.37
N MET A 116 15.83 14.50 17.16
CA MET A 116 14.49 15.08 17.21
C MET A 116 13.88 15.45 15.84
N PRO A 117 14.58 16.13 14.92
CA PRO A 117 14.06 16.41 13.59
C PRO A 117 13.73 15.14 12.79
N SER A 118 14.61 14.14 12.83
CA SER A 118 14.38 12.86 12.14
C SER A 118 13.21 12.10 12.74
N PHE A 119 13.10 12.08 14.07
CA PHE A 119 12.00 11.44 14.78
C PHE A 119 10.65 12.06 14.40
N LEU A 120 10.55 13.40 14.40
CA LEU A 120 9.34 14.12 13.99
C LEU A 120 8.99 13.84 12.53
N ALA A 121 9.97 13.78 11.64
CA ALA A 121 9.75 13.45 10.25
C ALA A 121 9.20 12.02 10.08
N VAL A 122 9.79 11.03 10.75
CA VAL A 122 9.29 9.64 10.71
C VAL A 122 7.87 9.55 11.27
N LEU A 123 7.60 10.23 12.39
CA LEU A 123 6.26 10.24 12.98
C LEU A 123 5.23 10.88 12.05
N TYR A 124 5.55 12.03 11.44
CA TYR A 124 4.69 12.70 10.47
C TYR A 124 4.38 11.81 9.26
N ILE A 125 5.42 11.22 8.66
CA ILE A 125 5.27 10.32 7.50
C ILE A 125 4.42 9.11 7.88
N THR A 126 4.69 8.50 9.03
CA THR A 126 3.95 7.33 9.54
C THR A 126 2.47 7.65 9.70
N CYS A 127 2.16 8.74 10.40
CA CYS A 127 0.77 9.17 10.61
C CYS A 127 0.06 9.44 9.28
N TYR A 128 0.70 10.19 8.38
CA TYR A 128 0.13 10.50 7.06
C TYR A 128 -0.15 9.25 6.22
N LEU A 129 0.80 8.32 6.19
CA LEU A 129 0.72 7.08 5.42
C LEU A 129 -0.40 6.18 5.96
N PHE A 130 -0.46 5.96 7.28
CA PHE A 130 -1.53 5.15 7.88
C PHE A 130 -2.91 5.78 7.77
N MET A 131 -3.03 7.10 7.93
CA MET A 131 -4.30 7.81 7.71
C MET A 131 -4.79 7.61 6.28
N THR A 132 -3.89 7.69 5.30
CA THR A 132 -4.23 7.49 3.88
C THR A 132 -4.61 6.03 3.59
N LEU A 133 -3.89 5.06 4.16
CA LEU A 133 -4.22 3.64 4.07
C LEU A 133 -5.61 3.33 4.64
N ILE A 134 -5.91 3.85 5.82
CA ILE A 134 -7.21 3.65 6.48
C ILE A 134 -8.32 4.31 5.65
N ALA A 135 -8.09 5.53 5.15
CA ALA A 135 -9.04 6.22 4.30
C ALA A 135 -9.33 5.44 3.00
N LEU A 136 -8.30 4.89 2.35
CA LEU A 136 -8.44 4.04 1.16
C LEU A 136 -9.17 2.72 1.49
N ALA A 137 -8.80 2.04 2.57
CA ALA A 137 -9.45 0.80 2.99
C ALA A 137 -10.95 1.00 3.29
N ARG A 138 -11.31 2.11 3.94
CA ARG A 138 -12.70 2.51 4.18
C ARG A 138 -13.42 2.84 2.87
N LEU A 139 -12.77 3.58 1.97
CA LEU A 139 -13.32 3.94 0.67
C LEU A 139 -13.66 2.70 -0.18
N PHE A 140 -12.76 1.72 -0.23
CA PHE A 140 -12.96 0.48 -0.99
C PHE A 140 -14.04 -0.43 -0.39
N THR A 141 -14.31 -0.31 0.91
CA THR A 141 -15.34 -1.11 1.59
C THR A 141 -16.73 -0.47 1.50
N ALA A 142 -16.81 0.87 1.61
CA ALA A 142 -18.08 1.58 1.71
C ALA A 142 -18.78 1.80 0.37
N GLU A 143 -18.03 1.87 -0.73
CA GLU A 143 -18.57 2.20 -2.05
C GLU A 143 -17.82 1.40 -3.13
N PRO A 144 -18.18 0.13 -3.36
CA PRO A 144 -17.58 -0.66 -4.43
C PRO A 144 -17.80 0.02 -5.78
N LYS A 145 -16.81 -0.05 -6.67
CA LYS A 145 -16.88 0.41 -8.08
C LYS A 145 -18.27 0.10 -8.64
N PRO A 146 -18.99 1.07 -9.23
CA PRO A 146 -20.26 0.79 -9.87
C PRO A 146 -19.99 -0.29 -10.91
N GLN A 147 -20.47 -1.51 -10.67
CA GLN A 147 -20.30 -2.62 -11.59
C GLN A 147 -20.89 -2.16 -12.92
N THR A 148 -20.03 -2.02 -13.92
CA THR A 148 -20.44 -1.83 -15.31
C THR A 148 -20.87 -3.20 -15.85
N GLY A 149 -21.84 -3.79 -15.18
CA GLY A 149 -22.51 -5.03 -15.54
C GLY A 149 -23.97 -4.70 -15.65
N ASP A 150 -24.56 -5.10 -16.77
CA ASP A 150 -25.96 -4.89 -17.11
C ASP A 150 -26.88 -5.40 -16.00
N ASN A 151 -27.19 -4.54 -15.03
CA ASN A 151 -28.33 -4.71 -14.17
C ASN A 151 -29.56 -4.37 -15.01
N PHE A 152 -29.89 -5.27 -15.95
CA PHE A 152 -31.28 -5.54 -16.28
C PHE A 152 -31.93 -6.02 -14.98
N VAL A 153 -32.30 -5.04 -14.14
CA VAL A 153 -33.46 -5.18 -13.29
C VAL A 153 -34.59 -5.48 -14.27
N ARG A 154 -34.81 -6.77 -14.56
CA ARG A 154 -36.08 -7.24 -15.10
C ARG A 154 -37.08 -6.76 -14.07
N PHE A 155 -37.71 -5.63 -14.36
CA PHE A 155 -38.97 -5.29 -13.73
C PHE A 155 -39.85 -6.50 -13.98
N ASN A 156 -40.02 -7.34 -12.95
CA ASN A 156 -41.15 -8.23 -12.92
C ASN A 156 -42.35 -7.31 -12.69
N ASN A 157 -42.73 -6.57 -13.73
CA ASN A 157 -44.06 -6.01 -13.81
C ASN A 157 -44.94 -7.24 -13.68
N GLY A 158 -45.75 -7.30 -12.64
CA GLY A 158 -46.77 -8.32 -12.42
C GLY A 158 -47.85 -8.29 -13.50
N ILE A 159 -47.44 -8.24 -14.76
CA ILE A 159 -48.22 -8.66 -15.91
C ILE A 159 -48.11 -10.17 -15.87
N THR A 160 -48.99 -10.77 -15.07
CA THR A 160 -49.52 -12.09 -15.39
C THR A 160 -49.85 -12.07 -16.87
N ASN A 161 -49.10 -12.84 -17.66
CA ASN A 161 -49.33 -12.94 -19.09
C ASN A 161 -50.48 -13.94 -19.25
N PRO A 162 -51.73 -13.51 -19.53
CA PRO A 162 -52.89 -14.41 -19.57
C PRO A 162 -52.76 -15.46 -20.69
N ALA A 163 -51.82 -15.29 -21.62
CA ALA A 163 -51.56 -16.23 -22.70
C ALA A 163 -50.97 -17.59 -22.24
N LEU A 164 -50.43 -17.69 -21.01
CA LEU A 164 -49.88 -18.96 -20.50
C LEU A 164 -50.91 -19.82 -19.76
N GLU A 165 -52.06 -19.26 -19.36
CA GLU A 165 -53.13 -20.04 -18.72
C GLU A 165 -54.02 -20.76 -19.74
N GLU A 166 -54.22 -20.20 -20.94
CA GLU A 166 -54.97 -20.87 -22.02
C GLU A 166 -54.20 -22.06 -22.62
N GLU A 167 -52.87 -22.00 -22.70
CA GLU A 167 -52.07 -23.10 -23.25
C GLU A 167 -52.02 -24.32 -22.31
N ALA A 168 -52.12 -24.10 -20.99
CA ALA A 168 -52.18 -25.19 -20.00
C ALA A 168 -53.57 -25.86 -19.93
N ALA A 169 -54.64 -25.16 -20.31
CA ALA A 169 -55.99 -25.72 -20.35
C ALA A 169 -56.24 -26.61 -21.58
N LEU A 170 -55.56 -26.35 -22.70
CA LEU A 170 -55.72 -27.11 -23.95
C LEU A 170 -54.94 -28.42 -24.02
N VAL A 171 -54.07 -28.70 -23.05
CA VAL A 171 -53.30 -29.97 -22.98
C VAL A 171 -53.96 -30.98 -22.02
N ALA A 172 -55.08 -30.60 -21.38
CA ALA A 172 -55.79 -31.42 -20.40
C ALA A 172 -57.10 -32.05 -20.92
N GLU A 173 -57.42 -31.93 -22.21
CA GLU A 173 -58.49 -32.72 -22.87
C GLU A 173 -57.93 -33.88 -23.70
#